data_AF-A0A6G9CNV8-F1
#
_entry.id   AF-A0A6G9CNV8-F1
#
_cell.length_a   1.000
_cell.length_b   1.000
_cell.length_c   1.000
_cell.angle_alpha   90.00
_cell.angle_beta   90.00
_cell.angle_gamma   90.00
#
_symmetry.space_group_name_H-M   'P 1'
#
loop_
_entity.id
_entity.type
_entity.pdbx_description
1 polymer ?
#
loop_
_entity_poly.entity_id
_entity_poly.type
_entity_poly.pdbx_seq_one_letter_code
_entity_poly.pdbx_strand_id
1 'polypeptide(L)'
;MTRGHDTAVEDLPEEVVRGPLRERDALFLHAMIVGLARRSGDLAQLRRAWSGAAGTLSSCSVDLFNLLPIGELWLAAVRLDEAEQVEHLVDDARTLLRALGEPPLWSSPLHWYGVQASILSQSPADLLPHAHTLAESAKTHTYAAGLATAGRQWLLLMQGSVDADDVEAAARTLNRIGLPWDAARLAGEAALRTPDTKSATALLHVARSLRTTSTAETNATDPTDSAAPPSVLTEREQEVAELVVVGLTYREIGERLYISAKTVEHHVARIKRRVGAQSRSELLTILRSMTPPNK
;
A
#
# COMPACT_ATOMS: atom_id res chain seq x y z
N MET A 1 24.92 37.23 -7.89
CA MET A 1 23.97 36.87 -6.82
C MET A 1 22.60 37.42 -7.18
N THR A 2 21.79 36.63 -7.89
CA THR A 2 20.39 36.94 -8.22
C THR A 2 19.54 35.98 -7.40
N ARG A 3 18.87 36.50 -6.36
CA ARG A 3 17.87 35.76 -5.58
C ARG A 3 16.68 35.49 -6.50
N GLY A 4 16.49 34.23 -6.89
CA GLY A 4 15.28 33.77 -7.59
C GLY A 4 14.06 33.99 -6.69
N HIS A 5 12.98 34.47 -7.29
CA HIS A 5 11.69 34.66 -6.64
C HIS A 5 11.01 33.29 -6.43
N ASP A 6 11.09 32.74 -5.22
CA ASP A 6 10.25 31.63 -4.74
C ASP A 6 8.89 32.18 -4.25
N THR A 7 8.04 32.68 -5.16
CA THR A 7 6.65 33.08 -4.79
C THR A 7 5.57 32.45 -5.68
N ALA A 8 5.94 31.58 -6.62
CA ALA A 8 5.02 31.14 -7.68
C ALA A 8 3.84 30.28 -7.20
N VAL A 9 3.88 29.65 -6.02
CA VAL A 9 2.81 28.78 -5.53
C VAL A 9 1.82 29.52 -4.64
N GLU A 10 2.29 30.48 -3.83
CA GLU A 10 1.46 31.29 -2.92
C GLU A 10 0.60 32.31 -3.68
N ASP A 11 1.04 32.70 -4.88
CA ASP A 11 0.32 33.62 -5.78
C ASP A 11 -0.70 32.91 -6.71
N LEU A 12 -0.82 31.57 -6.65
CA LEU A 12 -1.82 30.86 -7.45
C LEU A 12 -3.21 31.09 -6.85
N PRO A 13 -4.24 31.38 -7.67
CA PRO A 13 -5.60 31.51 -7.18
C PRO A 13 -6.02 30.27 -6.37
N GLU A 14 -6.69 30.45 -5.23
CA GLU A 14 -7.18 29.31 -4.41
C GLU A 14 -8.00 28.31 -5.25
N GLU A 15 -8.67 28.77 -6.30
CA GLU A 15 -9.42 27.95 -7.27
C GLU A 15 -8.53 27.05 -8.14
N VAL A 16 -7.26 27.39 -8.37
CA VAL A 16 -6.28 26.51 -9.04
C VAL A 16 -5.76 25.45 -8.08
N VAL A 17 -5.66 25.79 -6.80
CA VAL A 17 -5.21 24.88 -5.72
C VAL A 17 -6.35 23.96 -5.25
N ARG A 18 -7.61 24.41 -5.32
CA ARG A 18 -8.81 23.70 -4.83
C ARG A 18 -9.83 23.34 -5.93
N GLY A 19 -9.55 23.69 -7.17
CA GLY A 19 -10.43 23.41 -8.32
C GLY A 19 -10.39 21.95 -8.77
N PRO A 20 -11.27 21.57 -9.73
CA PRO A 20 -11.26 20.22 -10.28
C PRO A 20 -9.92 19.95 -10.96
N LEU A 21 -9.28 18.84 -10.59
CA LEU A 21 -8.02 18.41 -11.18
C LEU A 21 -8.20 18.10 -12.66
N ARG A 22 -7.17 18.38 -13.46
CA ARG A 22 -7.09 17.88 -14.84
C ARG A 22 -6.98 16.36 -14.83
N GLU A 23 -7.40 15.71 -15.92
CA GLU A 23 -7.47 14.24 -16.02
C GLU A 23 -6.17 13.54 -15.60
N ARG A 24 -5.02 14.05 -16.07
CA ARG A 24 -3.71 13.53 -15.68
C ARG A 24 -3.46 13.63 -14.17
N ASP A 25 -3.68 14.79 -13.57
CA ASP A 25 -3.42 15.02 -12.14
C ASP A 25 -4.41 14.22 -11.28
N ALA A 26 -5.66 14.11 -11.73
CA ALA A 26 -6.67 13.26 -11.13
C ALA A 26 -6.25 11.79 -11.15
N LEU A 27 -5.75 11.26 -12.27
CA LEU A 27 -5.27 9.88 -12.37
C LEU A 27 -4.16 9.61 -11.34
N PHE A 28 -3.18 10.51 -11.23
CA PHE A 28 -2.10 10.39 -10.26
C PHE A 28 -2.61 10.41 -8.82
N LEU A 29 -3.48 11.37 -8.47
CA LEU A 29 -4.05 11.46 -7.13
C LEU A 29 -4.81 10.18 -6.77
N HIS A 30 -5.70 9.72 -7.66
CA HIS A 30 -6.49 8.52 -7.42
C HIS A 30 -5.60 7.28 -7.30
N ALA A 31 -4.59 7.11 -8.16
CA ALA A 31 -3.66 6.00 -8.06
C ALA A 31 -2.85 6.02 -6.76
N MET A 32 -2.46 7.21 -6.26
CA MET A 32 -1.81 7.34 -4.95
C MET A 32 -2.73 6.93 -3.80
N ILE A 33 -3.98 7.42 -3.79
CA ILE A 33 -4.97 7.07 -2.76
C ILE A 33 -5.26 5.56 -2.78
N VAL A 34 -5.46 5.00 -3.97
CA VAL A 34 -5.67 3.57 -4.17
C VAL A 34 -4.46 2.75 -3.71
N GLY A 35 -3.25 3.16 -4.06
CA GLY A 35 -2.01 2.51 -3.63
C GLY A 35 -1.85 2.54 -2.10
N LEU A 36 -2.15 3.67 -1.46
CA LEU A 36 -2.13 3.79 0.01
C LEU A 36 -3.18 2.89 0.67
N ALA A 37 -4.42 2.91 0.17
CA ALA A 37 -5.50 2.07 0.67
C ALA A 37 -5.15 0.58 0.53
N ARG A 38 -4.64 0.15 -0.64
CA ARG A 38 -4.17 -1.21 -0.90
C ARG A 38 -3.08 -1.64 0.07
N ARG A 39 -2.09 -0.77 0.30
CA ARG A 39 -0.96 -1.05 1.20
C ARG A 39 -1.35 -1.09 2.68
N SER A 40 -2.44 -0.43 3.06
CA SER A 40 -2.99 -0.50 4.43
C SER A 40 -3.63 -1.85 4.76
N GLY A 41 -4.10 -2.58 3.74
CA GLY A 41 -4.85 -3.84 3.89
C GLY A 41 -6.34 -3.65 4.18
N ASP A 42 -6.85 -2.42 4.23
CA ASP A 42 -8.27 -2.12 4.41
C ASP A 42 -9.05 -2.24 3.08
N LEU A 43 -9.81 -3.33 2.95
CA LEU A 43 -10.61 -3.60 1.75
C LEU A 43 -11.75 -2.59 1.54
N ALA A 44 -12.33 -2.05 2.62
CA ALA A 44 -13.40 -1.07 2.52
C ALA A 44 -12.86 0.27 2.02
N GLN A 45 -11.71 0.70 2.55
CA GLN A 45 -11.01 1.88 2.06
C GLN A 45 -10.56 1.70 0.60
N LEU A 46 -10.06 0.52 0.24
CA LEU A 46 -9.67 0.20 -1.14
C LEU A 46 -10.86 0.32 -2.11
N ARG A 47 -12.04 -0.24 -1.76
CA ARG A 47 -13.26 -0.10 -2.58
C ARG A 47 -13.71 1.34 -2.74
N ARG A 48 -13.67 2.15 -1.67
CA ARG A 48 -14.00 3.59 -1.74
C ARG A 48 -13.03 4.34 -2.66
N ALA A 49 -11.73 4.11 -2.49
CA ALA A 49 -10.70 4.72 -3.32
C ALA A 49 -10.85 4.33 -4.80
N TRP A 50 -11.11 3.04 -5.07
CA TRP A 50 -11.33 2.51 -6.41
C TRP A 50 -12.55 3.13 -7.09
N SER A 51 -13.68 3.24 -6.39
CA SER A 51 -14.88 3.86 -6.94
C SER A 51 -14.66 5.32 -7.38
N GLY A 52 -13.78 6.06 -6.70
CA GLY A 52 -13.38 7.42 -7.12
C GLY A 52 -12.47 7.40 -8.36
N ALA A 53 -11.60 6.40 -8.46
CA ALA A 53 -10.64 6.25 -9.56
C ALA A 53 -11.28 5.78 -10.86
N ALA A 54 -12.32 4.94 -10.81
CA ALA A 54 -12.90 4.27 -11.97
C ALA A 54 -13.32 5.25 -13.09
N GLY A 55 -13.83 6.44 -12.73
CA GLY A 55 -14.21 7.48 -13.68
C GLY A 55 -13.05 8.09 -14.47
N THR A 56 -11.80 7.93 -14.02
CA THR A 56 -10.59 8.44 -14.69
C THR A 56 -10.01 7.46 -15.71
N LEU A 57 -10.48 6.20 -15.72
CA LEU A 57 -9.92 5.15 -16.57
C LEU A 57 -10.30 5.33 -18.04
N SER A 58 -11.56 5.70 -18.33
CA SER A 58 -12.08 5.77 -19.69
C SER A 58 -11.49 6.90 -20.54
N SER A 59 -10.98 7.96 -19.92
CA SER A 59 -10.33 9.09 -20.60
C SER A 59 -8.81 9.01 -20.56
N CYS A 60 -8.24 7.99 -19.92
CA CYS A 60 -6.80 7.85 -19.77
C CYS A 60 -6.15 7.48 -21.13
N SER A 61 -5.26 8.35 -21.62
CA SER A 61 -4.36 8.03 -22.73
C SER A 61 -3.02 7.56 -22.18
N VAL A 62 -2.59 6.35 -22.52
CA VAL A 62 -1.36 5.77 -21.99
C VAL A 62 -0.11 6.47 -22.56
N ASP A 63 0.80 6.85 -21.66
CA ASP A 63 2.11 7.41 -21.98
C ASP A 63 3.16 6.92 -20.96
N LEU A 64 4.43 7.34 -21.13
CA LEU A 64 5.50 6.91 -20.22
C LEU A 64 5.32 7.42 -18.77
N PHE A 65 4.67 8.56 -18.58
CA PHE A 65 4.52 9.19 -17.28
C PHE A 65 3.40 8.56 -16.45
N ASN A 66 2.38 7.97 -17.07
CA ASN A 66 1.27 7.35 -16.34
C ASN A 66 1.40 5.83 -16.10
N LEU A 67 2.52 5.21 -16.48
CA LEU A 67 2.79 3.80 -16.21
C LEU A 67 2.68 3.42 -14.72
N LEU A 68 3.18 4.27 -13.83
CA LEU A 68 3.13 4.02 -12.38
C LEU A 68 1.69 4.13 -11.83
N PRO A 69 0.93 5.21 -12.14
CA PRO A 69 -0.50 5.26 -11.81
C PRO A 69 -1.29 4.04 -12.31
N ILE A 70 -1.09 3.65 -13.58
CA ILE A 70 -1.74 2.48 -14.18
C ILE A 70 -1.38 1.21 -13.39
N GLY A 71 -0.12 1.04 -13.00
CA GLY A 71 0.33 -0.09 -12.19
C GLY A 71 -0.37 -0.19 -10.83
N GLU A 72 -0.53 0.91 -10.09
CA GLU A 72 -1.24 0.88 -8.79
C GLU A 72 -2.73 0.56 -8.97
N LEU A 73 -3.37 1.15 -9.99
CA LEU A 73 -4.77 0.88 -10.32
C LEU A 73 -4.95 -0.59 -10.74
N TRP A 74 -4.00 -1.15 -11.49
CA TRP A 74 -4.01 -2.55 -11.88
C TRP A 74 -4.01 -3.50 -10.68
N LEU A 75 -3.13 -3.27 -9.70
CA LEU A 75 -3.09 -4.10 -8.49
C LEU A 75 -4.37 -4.00 -7.65
N ALA A 76 -4.98 -2.82 -7.60
CA ALA A 76 -6.25 -2.63 -6.92
C ALA A 76 -7.39 -3.35 -7.64
N ALA A 77 -7.47 -3.21 -8.95
CA ALA A 77 -8.46 -3.90 -9.79
C ALA A 77 -8.36 -5.43 -9.63
N VAL A 78 -7.15 -5.99 -9.70
CA VAL A 78 -6.92 -7.43 -9.46
C VAL A 78 -7.37 -7.84 -8.04
N ARG A 79 -7.08 -7.02 -7.03
CA ARG A 79 -7.48 -7.30 -5.65
C ARG A 79 -9.00 -7.22 -5.43
N LEU A 80 -9.69 -6.43 -6.24
CA LEU A 80 -11.14 -6.22 -6.18
C LEU A 80 -11.93 -7.10 -7.15
N ASP A 81 -11.25 -7.94 -7.95
CA ASP A 81 -11.86 -8.75 -9.02
C ASP A 81 -12.50 -7.89 -10.13
N GLU A 82 -11.87 -6.74 -10.42
CA GLU A 82 -12.31 -5.76 -11.43
C GLU A 82 -11.22 -5.51 -12.49
N ALA A 83 -10.31 -6.48 -12.69
CA ALA A 83 -9.15 -6.35 -13.58
C ALA A 83 -9.52 -5.98 -15.03
N GLU A 84 -10.67 -6.44 -15.51
CA GLU A 84 -11.19 -6.14 -16.86
C GLU A 84 -11.30 -4.62 -17.13
N GLN A 85 -11.53 -3.80 -16.10
CA GLN A 85 -11.68 -2.35 -16.27
C GLN A 85 -10.37 -1.63 -16.64
N VAL A 86 -9.22 -2.25 -16.37
CA VAL A 86 -7.88 -1.66 -16.57
C VAL A 86 -7.03 -2.44 -17.55
N GLU A 87 -7.49 -3.60 -18.00
CA GLU A 87 -6.74 -4.50 -18.87
C GLU A 87 -6.26 -3.80 -20.15
N HIS A 88 -7.15 -3.04 -20.81
CA HIS A 88 -6.80 -2.25 -22.00
C HIS A 88 -5.64 -1.27 -21.74
N LEU A 89 -5.63 -0.56 -20.61
CA LEU A 89 -4.55 0.37 -20.25
C LEU A 89 -3.23 -0.36 -20.00
N VAL A 90 -3.29 -1.54 -19.36
CA VAL A 90 -2.11 -2.37 -19.10
C VAL A 90 -1.54 -2.91 -20.41
N ASP A 91 -2.39 -3.31 -21.35
CA ASP A 91 -1.96 -3.81 -22.66
C ASP A 91 -1.41 -2.71 -23.56
N ASP A 92 -2.00 -1.52 -23.53
CA ASP A 92 -1.46 -0.32 -24.18
C ASP A 92 -0.09 0.05 -23.59
N ALA A 93 0.06 0.02 -22.27
CA ALA A 93 1.34 0.28 -21.58
C ALA A 93 2.43 -0.73 -21.99
N ARG A 94 2.09 -2.02 -22.06
CA ARG A 94 3.00 -3.06 -22.53
C ARG A 94 3.35 -2.87 -24.01
N THR A 95 2.38 -2.50 -24.84
CA THR A 95 2.59 -2.25 -26.26
C THR A 95 3.52 -1.05 -26.48
N LEU A 96 3.33 0.03 -25.73
CA LEU A 96 4.22 1.19 -25.72
C LEU A 96 5.66 0.80 -25.35
N LEU A 97 5.86 0.04 -24.26
CA LEU A 97 7.18 -0.38 -23.83
C LEU A 97 7.87 -1.31 -24.84
N ARG A 98 7.14 -2.26 -25.43
CA ARG A 98 7.65 -3.12 -26.50
C ARG A 98 8.08 -2.30 -27.72
N ALA A 99 7.28 -1.31 -28.13
CA ALA A 99 7.62 -0.44 -29.25
C ALA A 99 8.89 0.39 -29.01
N LEU A 100 9.20 0.69 -27.75
CA LEU A 100 10.42 1.39 -27.33
C LEU A 100 11.61 0.44 -27.08
N GLY A 101 11.45 -0.87 -27.29
CA GLY A 101 12.51 -1.87 -27.09
C GLY A 101 12.71 -2.28 -25.63
N GLU A 102 11.67 -2.20 -24.79
CA GLU A 102 11.69 -2.60 -23.38
C GLU A 102 12.75 -1.89 -22.51
N PRO A 103 12.87 -0.55 -22.56
CA PRO A 103 13.90 0.17 -21.82
C PRO A 103 13.76 -0.06 -20.30
N PRO A 104 14.76 -0.65 -19.61
CA PRO A 104 14.62 -1.11 -18.23
C PRO A 104 14.17 -0.05 -17.23
N LEU A 105 14.50 1.22 -17.47
CA LEU A 105 14.09 2.34 -16.62
C LEU A 105 12.56 2.49 -16.54
N TRP A 106 11.85 2.20 -17.64
CA TRP A 106 10.39 2.30 -17.73
C TRP A 106 9.70 0.95 -17.62
N SER A 107 10.32 -0.12 -18.16
CA SER A 107 9.70 -1.44 -18.19
C SER A 107 9.80 -2.18 -16.86
N SER A 108 10.89 -2.02 -16.09
CA SER A 108 11.07 -2.77 -14.83
C SER A 108 9.97 -2.51 -13.81
N PRO A 109 9.54 -1.25 -13.56
CA PRO A 109 8.40 -0.98 -12.67
C PRO A 109 7.12 -1.68 -13.12
N LEU A 110 6.77 -1.63 -14.42
CA LEU A 110 5.55 -2.26 -14.92
C LEU A 110 5.62 -3.80 -14.83
N HIS A 111 6.78 -4.40 -15.13
CA HIS A 111 6.97 -5.83 -14.91
C HIS A 111 6.90 -6.20 -13.42
N TRP A 112 7.36 -5.34 -12.52
CA TRP A 112 7.16 -5.56 -11.09
C TRP A 112 5.68 -5.54 -10.68
N TYR A 113 4.89 -4.60 -11.20
CA TYR A 113 3.43 -4.63 -11.05
C TYR A 113 2.84 -5.95 -11.58
N GLY A 114 3.36 -6.46 -12.70
CA GLY A 114 2.96 -7.76 -13.23
C GLY A 114 3.26 -8.93 -12.31
N VAL A 115 4.46 -8.98 -11.73
CA VAL A 115 4.80 -9.97 -10.71
C VAL A 115 3.80 -9.90 -9.54
N GLN A 116 3.47 -8.70 -9.08
CA GLN A 116 2.53 -8.52 -7.97
C GLN A 116 1.09 -8.92 -8.32
N ALA A 117 0.63 -8.60 -9.53
CA ALA A 117 -0.68 -9.01 -10.02
C ALA A 117 -0.78 -10.54 -10.08
N SER A 118 0.22 -11.23 -10.62
CA SER A 118 0.27 -12.70 -10.66
C SER A 118 0.23 -13.34 -9.26
N ILE A 119 0.90 -12.72 -8.28
CA ILE A 119 0.84 -13.17 -6.88
C ILE A 119 -0.57 -12.98 -6.30
N LEU A 120 -1.21 -11.84 -6.56
CA LEU A 120 -2.56 -11.55 -6.07
C LEU A 120 -3.61 -12.49 -6.67
N SER A 121 -3.50 -12.78 -7.97
CA SER A 121 -4.36 -13.73 -8.68
C SER A 121 -3.98 -15.20 -8.44
N GLN A 122 -2.95 -15.48 -7.64
CA GLN A 122 -2.43 -16.83 -7.37
C GLN A 122 -2.11 -17.64 -8.64
N SER A 123 -1.56 -16.99 -9.66
CA SER A 123 -1.21 -17.61 -10.94
C SER A 123 0.31 -17.55 -11.16
N PRO A 124 1.08 -18.60 -10.79
CA PRO A 124 2.52 -18.64 -10.99
C PRO A 124 2.94 -18.57 -12.46
N ALA A 125 2.12 -19.09 -13.37
CA ALA A 125 2.41 -19.10 -14.81
C ALA A 125 2.53 -17.68 -15.37
N ASP A 126 1.64 -16.78 -14.93
CA ASP A 126 1.60 -15.39 -15.40
C ASP A 126 2.77 -14.56 -14.86
N LEU A 127 3.42 -15.02 -13.79
CA LEU A 127 4.58 -14.35 -13.21
C LEU A 127 5.83 -14.53 -14.10
N LEU A 128 5.96 -15.67 -14.78
CA LEU A 128 7.18 -16.06 -15.50
C LEU A 128 7.66 -15.05 -16.56
N PRO A 129 6.80 -14.52 -17.45
CA PRO A 129 7.23 -13.52 -18.43
C PRO A 129 7.81 -12.27 -17.77
N HIS A 130 7.21 -11.82 -16.67
CA HIS A 130 7.70 -10.66 -15.93
C HIS A 130 9.02 -10.93 -15.22
N ALA A 131 9.16 -12.09 -14.58
CA ALA A 131 10.42 -12.50 -13.95
C ALA A 131 11.56 -12.61 -14.98
N HIS A 132 11.28 -13.14 -16.18
CA HIS A 132 12.25 -13.25 -17.25
C HIS A 132 12.76 -11.87 -17.71
N THR A 133 11.86 -10.93 -18.02
CA THR A 133 12.27 -9.57 -18.45
C THR A 133 13.07 -8.84 -17.36
N LEU A 134 12.66 -8.99 -16.10
CA LEU A 134 13.41 -8.43 -14.96
C LEU A 134 14.80 -9.08 -14.83
N ALA A 135 14.92 -10.39 -15.03
CA ALA A 135 16.20 -11.10 -14.97
C ALA A 135 17.14 -10.71 -16.12
N GLU A 136 16.62 -10.47 -17.33
CA GLU A 136 17.42 -9.93 -18.43
C GLU A 136 17.91 -8.51 -18.14
N SER A 137 17.01 -7.65 -17.65
CA SER A 137 17.34 -6.27 -17.26
C SER A 137 18.32 -6.20 -16.09
N ALA A 138 18.30 -7.20 -15.18
CA ALA A 138 19.19 -7.30 -14.03
C ALA A 138 20.66 -7.42 -14.40
N LYS A 139 20.99 -7.85 -15.63
CA LYS A 139 22.37 -7.95 -16.12
C LYS A 139 23.06 -6.59 -16.19
N THR A 140 22.29 -5.51 -16.34
CA THR A 140 22.81 -4.15 -16.56
C THR A 140 22.23 -3.10 -15.61
N HIS A 141 21.12 -3.38 -14.91
CA HIS A 141 20.43 -2.40 -14.07
C HIS A 141 20.22 -2.90 -12.64
N THR A 142 20.77 -2.18 -11.66
CA THR A 142 20.69 -2.53 -10.24
C THR A 142 19.26 -2.55 -9.70
N TYR A 143 18.41 -1.62 -10.15
CA TYR A 143 16.99 -1.59 -9.78
C TYR A 143 16.29 -2.89 -10.22
N ALA A 144 16.44 -3.27 -11.49
CA ALA A 144 15.89 -4.52 -12.03
C ALA A 144 16.47 -5.76 -11.35
N ALA A 145 17.75 -5.75 -10.98
CA ALA A 145 18.38 -6.85 -10.24
C ALA A 145 17.74 -7.08 -8.86
N GLY A 146 17.39 -6.00 -8.16
CA GLY A 146 16.64 -6.09 -6.90
C GLY A 146 15.25 -6.69 -7.08
N LEU A 147 14.51 -6.23 -8.09
CA LEU A 147 13.18 -6.74 -8.44
C LEU A 147 13.22 -8.21 -8.87
N ALA A 148 14.17 -8.59 -9.72
CA ALA A 148 14.35 -9.97 -10.20
C ALA A 148 14.67 -10.92 -9.03
N THR A 149 15.49 -10.49 -8.08
CA THR A 149 15.82 -11.28 -6.89
C THR A 149 14.58 -11.49 -6.02
N ALA A 150 13.80 -10.45 -5.77
CA ALA A 150 12.55 -10.58 -5.03
C ALA A 150 11.51 -11.42 -5.78
N GLY A 151 11.37 -11.26 -7.10
CA GLY A 151 10.47 -12.06 -7.94
C GLY A 151 10.79 -13.55 -7.89
N ARG A 152 12.08 -13.93 -7.89
CA ARG A 152 12.50 -15.33 -7.68
C ARG A 152 12.07 -15.85 -6.31
N GLN A 153 12.23 -15.06 -5.25
CA GLN A 153 11.78 -15.48 -3.91
C GLN A 153 10.26 -15.64 -3.83
N TRP A 154 9.48 -14.80 -4.51
CA TRP A 154 8.02 -15.00 -4.62
C TRP A 154 7.65 -16.28 -5.36
N LEU A 155 8.34 -16.62 -6.46
CA LEU A 155 8.11 -17.87 -7.18
C LEU A 155 8.38 -19.09 -6.30
N LEU A 156 9.54 -19.12 -5.61
CA LEU A 156 9.88 -20.19 -4.68
C LEU A 156 8.84 -20.30 -3.56
N LEU A 157 8.43 -19.16 -3.00
CA LEU A 157 7.42 -19.08 -1.97
C LEU A 157 6.07 -19.65 -2.43
N MET A 158 5.62 -19.36 -3.65
CA MET A 158 4.40 -19.93 -4.25
C MET A 158 4.51 -21.44 -4.50
N GLN A 159 5.72 -21.95 -4.71
CA GLN A 159 6.00 -23.38 -4.85
C GLN A 159 6.18 -24.11 -3.51
N GLY A 160 6.09 -23.40 -2.38
CA GLY A 160 6.28 -23.95 -1.04
C GLY A 160 7.74 -24.14 -0.63
N SER A 161 8.69 -23.58 -1.39
CA SER A 161 10.11 -23.56 -1.04
C SER A 161 10.48 -22.22 -0.43
N VAL A 162 10.92 -22.21 0.82
CA VAL A 162 11.30 -20.97 1.53
C VAL A 162 12.64 -21.16 2.22
N ASP A 163 13.61 -20.35 1.82
CA ASP A 163 14.86 -20.16 2.56
C ASP A 163 14.80 -18.77 3.22
N ALA A 164 14.96 -18.74 4.54
CA ALA A 164 14.77 -17.52 5.31
C ALA A 164 15.87 -16.47 5.07
N ASP A 165 17.11 -16.93 4.86
CA ASP A 165 18.25 -16.05 4.66
C ASP A 165 18.17 -15.40 3.26
N ASP A 166 17.79 -16.17 2.24
CA ASP A 166 17.56 -15.66 0.89
C ASP A 166 16.40 -14.67 0.82
N VAL A 167 15.30 -14.96 1.54
CA VAL A 167 14.16 -14.04 1.64
C VAL A 167 14.55 -12.75 2.35
N GLU A 168 15.30 -12.83 3.46
CA GLU A 168 15.77 -11.64 4.17
C GLU A 168 16.67 -10.79 3.27
N ALA A 169 17.61 -11.41 2.55
CA ALA A 169 18.50 -10.71 1.61
C ALA A 169 17.72 -10.02 0.49
N ALA A 170 16.70 -10.68 -0.08
CA ALA A 170 15.82 -10.10 -1.09
C ALA A 170 14.99 -8.94 -0.54
N ALA A 171 14.40 -9.09 0.65
CA ALA A 171 13.63 -8.03 1.31
C ALA A 171 14.51 -6.80 1.61
N ARG A 172 15.71 -7.00 2.16
CA ARG A 172 16.66 -5.88 2.39
C ARG A 172 17.07 -5.19 1.09
N THR A 173 17.14 -5.92 -0.01
CA THR A 173 17.42 -5.35 -1.33
C THR A 173 16.26 -4.49 -1.84
N LEU A 174 15.01 -4.97 -1.72
CA LEU A 174 13.81 -4.17 -2.02
C LEU A 174 13.79 -2.86 -1.21
N ASN A 175 14.10 -2.92 0.08
CA ASN A 175 14.19 -1.73 0.92
C ASN A 175 15.25 -0.73 0.43
N ARG A 176 16.43 -1.22 0.04
CA ARG A 176 17.53 -0.38 -0.46
C ARG A 176 17.18 0.34 -1.76
N ILE A 177 16.32 -0.25 -2.60
CA ILE A 177 15.86 0.37 -3.85
C ILE A 177 14.56 1.17 -3.69
N GLY A 178 14.16 1.49 -2.46
CA GLY A 178 13.02 2.37 -2.18
C GLY A 178 11.65 1.67 -2.16
N LEU A 179 11.61 0.34 -2.01
CA LEU A 179 10.37 -0.44 -1.93
C LEU A 179 10.19 -1.11 -0.56
N PRO A 180 10.14 -0.34 0.55
CA PRO A 180 10.10 -0.90 1.91
C PRO A 180 8.80 -1.65 2.20
N TRP A 181 7.67 -1.23 1.61
CA TRP A 181 6.42 -1.95 1.79
C TRP A 181 6.46 -3.33 1.13
N ASP A 182 6.97 -3.43 -0.11
CA ASP A 182 7.13 -4.71 -0.81
C ASP A 182 8.12 -5.62 -0.07
N ALA A 183 9.20 -5.04 0.45
CA ALA A 183 10.18 -5.73 1.27
C ALA A 183 9.55 -6.37 2.51
N ALA A 184 8.77 -5.59 3.26
CA ALA A 184 8.07 -6.07 4.44
C ALA A 184 7.00 -7.12 4.09
N ARG A 185 6.31 -6.94 2.96
CA ARG A 185 5.32 -7.91 2.46
C ARG A 185 5.94 -9.26 2.14
N LEU A 186 7.07 -9.27 1.42
CA LEU A 186 7.79 -10.50 1.08
C LEU A 186 8.20 -11.27 2.34
N ALA A 187 8.86 -10.60 3.29
CA ALA A 187 9.25 -11.24 4.55
C ALA A 187 8.04 -11.74 5.36
N GLY A 188 6.94 -10.97 5.38
CA GLY A 188 5.71 -11.35 6.08
C GLY A 188 5.03 -12.58 5.48
N GLU A 189 4.88 -12.63 4.15
CA GLU A 189 4.28 -13.78 3.45
C GLU A 189 5.16 -15.03 3.52
N ALA A 190 6.49 -14.87 3.51
CA ALA A 190 7.43 -15.94 3.74
C ALA A 190 7.27 -16.56 5.12
N ALA A 191 7.19 -15.72 6.16
CA ALA A 191 6.99 -16.19 7.53
C ALA A 191 5.71 -17.04 7.72
N LEU A 192 4.65 -16.77 6.94
CA LEU A 192 3.40 -17.54 6.97
C LEU A 192 3.53 -18.93 6.31
N ARG A 193 4.52 -19.15 5.46
CA ARG A 193 4.73 -20.40 4.70
C ARG A 193 5.95 -21.19 5.14
N THR A 194 6.83 -20.60 5.96
CA THR A 194 7.94 -21.30 6.57
C THR A 194 7.44 -22.28 7.65
N PRO A 195 7.82 -23.58 7.61
CA PRO A 195 7.35 -24.57 8.58
C PRO A 195 8.03 -24.43 9.94
N ASP A 196 9.26 -23.90 9.98
CA ASP A 196 10.03 -23.81 11.22
C ASP A 196 9.76 -22.48 11.96
N THR A 197 9.47 -22.60 13.26
CA THR A 197 9.06 -21.45 14.09
C THR A 197 10.17 -20.40 14.23
N LYS A 198 11.44 -20.82 14.18
CA LYS A 198 12.59 -19.93 14.38
C LYS A 198 12.72 -18.96 13.21
N SER A 199 12.76 -19.49 11.99
CA SER A 199 12.82 -18.71 10.76
C SER A 199 11.57 -17.87 10.56
N ALA A 200 10.38 -18.41 10.83
CA ALA A 200 9.14 -17.63 10.79
C ALA A 200 9.21 -16.41 11.72
N THR A 201 9.75 -16.58 12.94
CA THR A 201 9.93 -15.48 13.91
C THR A 201 10.97 -14.46 13.41
N ALA A 202 12.08 -14.92 12.83
CA ALA A 202 13.10 -14.05 12.26
C ALA A 202 12.54 -13.21 11.10
N LEU A 203 11.83 -13.83 10.16
CA LEU A 203 11.20 -13.15 9.03
C LEU A 203 10.12 -12.15 9.48
N LEU A 204 9.35 -12.46 10.53
CA LEU A 204 8.41 -11.48 11.11
C LEU A 204 9.13 -10.28 11.75
N HIS A 205 10.32 -10.50 12.33
CA HIS A 205 11.14 -9.42 12.86
C HIS A 205 11.65 -8.53 11.71
N VAL A 206 12.15 -9.12 10.62
CA VAL A 206 12.53 -8.41 9.39
C VAL A 206 11.35 -7.61 8.82
N ALA A 207 10.17 -8.22 8.66
CA ALA A 207 8.98 -7.53 8.17
C ALA A 207 8.55 -6.35 9.06
N ARG A 208 8.80 -6.41 10.37
CA ARG A 208 8.50 -5.31 11.30
C ARG A 208 9.54 -4.20 11.20
N SER A 209 10.83 -4.51 11.17
CA SER A 209 11.90 -3.52 11.09
C SER A 209 11.81 -2.68 9.81
N LEU A 210 11.49 -3.31 8.68
CA LEU A 210 11.33 -2.66 7.38
C LEU A 210 10.09 -1.74 7.30
N ARG A 211 9.04 -2.00 8.09
CA ARG A 211 7.89 -1.08 8.20
C ARG A 211 8.20 0.12 9.09
N THR A 212 9.02 -0.07 10.13
CA THR A 212 9.39 1.00 11.06
C THR A 212 10.35 2.01 10.44
N THR A 213 11.28 1.59 9.58
CA THR A 213 12.14 2.51 8.81
C THR A 213 11.30 3.42 7.91
N SER A 214 10.30 2.86 7.23
CA SER A 214 9.37 3.63 6.40
C SER A 214 8.50 4.63 7.15
N THR A 215 8.28 4.45 8.47
CA THR A 215 7.45 5.37 9.28
C THR A 215 8.29 6.37 10.08
N ALA A 216 9.55 6.03 10.40
CA ALA A 216 10.49 6.95 11.03
C ALA A 216 10.94 8.06 10.06
N GLU A 217 11.07 7.76 8.76
CA GLU A 217 11.38 8.76 7.73
C GLU A 217 10.22 9.74 7.49
N THR A 218 8.96 9.31 7.64
CA THR A 218 7.77 10.17 7.49
C THR A 218 7.52 11.07 8.72
N ASN A 219 7.99 10.67 9.91
CA ASN A 219 7.78 11.43 11.15
C ASN A 219 8.91 12.44 11.46
N ALA A 220 9.89 12.58 10.57
CA ALA A 220 11.05 13.47 10.76
C ALA A 220 10.88 14.89 10.20
N THR A 221 9.68 15.25 9.70
CA THR A 221 9.35 16.61 9.24
C THR A 221 8.12 17.15 9.98
N ASP A 222 8.38 18.22 10.73
CA ASP A 222 7.54 19.11 11.57
C ASP A 222 6.03 18.90 11.77
N PRO A 223 5.52 19.12 13.00
CA PRO A 223 4.11 19.29 13.30
C PRO A 223 3.71 20.74 13.02
N THR A 224 3.29 21.09 11.80
CA THR A 224 2.58 22.35 11.58
C THR A 224 1.45 22.16 10.56
N ASP A 225 0.24 22.30 11.09
CA ASP A 225 -0.98 22.79 10.45
C ASP A 225 -1.67 21.95 9.36
N SER A 226 -2.82 21.38 9.74
CA SER A 226 -3.98 21.29 8.84
C SER A 226 -5.25 21.41 9.67
N ALA A 227 -5.91 22.55 9.49
CA ALA A 227 -7.15 22.95 10.11
C ALA A 227 -8.34 22.10 9.62
N ALA A 228 -8.56 20.99 10.31
CA ALA A 228 -9.87 20.42 10.63
C ALA A 228 -9.72 19.84 12.05
N PRO A 229 -10.72 19.94 12.95
CA PRO A 229 -10.53 19.41 14.31
C PRO A 229 -10.15 17.93 14.19
N PRO A 230 -8.95 17.52 14.62
CA PRO A 230 -8.47 16.17 14.39
C PRO A 230 -9.39 15.23 15.16
N SER A 231 -10.02 14.28 14.46
CA SER A 231 -10.61 13.15 15.15
C SER A 231 -9.48 12.50 15.95
N VAL A 232 -9.64 12.44 17.28
CA VAL A 232 -8.62 11.90 18.19
C VAL A 232 -8.31 10.43 17.85
N LEU A 233 -9.17 9.77 17.07
CA LEU A 233 -9.08 8.38 16.59
C LEU A 233 -9.02 8.32 15.05
N THR A 234 -8.38 7.28 14.51
CA THR A 234 -8.51 6.95 13.07
C THR A 234 -9.90 6.37 12.77
N GLU A 235 -10.32 6.34 11.51
CA GLU A 235 -11.58 5.69 11.08
C GLU A 235 -11.73 4.27 11.67
N ARG A 236 -10.68 3.46 11.61
CA ARG A 236 -10.71 2.08 12.12
C ARG A 236 -10.77 2.02 13.64
N GLU A 237 -10.11 2.95 14.32
CA GLU A 237 -10.21 3.07 15.78
C GLU A 237 -11.59 3.57 16.20
N GLN A 238 -12.24 4.38 15.38
CA GLN A 238 -13.60 4.87 15.60
C GLN A 238 -14.63 3.75 15.46
N GLU A 239 -14.55 2.91 14.42
CA GLU A 239 -15.40 1.72 14.27
C GLU A 239 -15.27 0.76 15.46
N VAL A 240 -14.03 0.51 15.93
CA VAL A 240 -13.80 -0.31 17.13
C VAL A 240 -14.36 0.39 18.37
N ALA A 241 -14.15 1.69 18.53
CA ALA A 241 -14.63 2.47 19.66
C ALA A 241 -16.16 2.46 19.77
N GLU A 242 -16.87 2.62 18.65
CA GLU A 242 -18.34 2.56 18.60
C GLU A 242 -18.86 1.21 19.10
N LEU A 243 -18.30 0.11 18.61
CA LEU A 243 -18.70 -1.23 19.05
C LEU A 243 -18.34 -1.51 20.52
N VAL A 244 -17.23 -0.96 21.00
CA VAL A 244 -16.86 -1.02 22.43
C VAL A 244 -17.84 -0.24 23.29
N VAL A 245 -18.32 0.93 22.85
CA VAL A 245 -19.30 1.76 23.56
C VAL A 245 -20.66 1.05 23.67
N VAL A 246 -21.07 0.34 22.62
CA VAL A 246 -22.29 -0.48 22.58
C VAL A 246 -22.16 -1.76 23.44
N GLY A 247 -20.95 -2.07 23.92
CA GLY A 247 -20.73 -3.13 24.91
C GLY A 247 -20.42 -4.50 24.32
N LEU A 248 -20.07 -4.57 23.02
CA LEU A 248 -19.69 -5.83 22.40
C LEU A 248 -18.37 -6.35 22.99
N THR A 249 -18.26 -7.66 23.11
CA THR A 249 -17.02 -8.34 23.49
C THR A 249 -15.99 -8.27 22.35
N TYR A 250 -14.69 -8.39 22.66
CA TYR A 250 -13.66 -8.36 21.62
C TYR A 250 -13.82 -9.45 20.55
N ARG A 251 -14.44 -10.58 20.91
CA ARG A 251 -14.79 -11.65 19.98
C ARG A 251 -15.89 -11.18 19.00
N GLU A 252 -16.98 -10.61 19.51
CA GLU A 252 -18.10 -10.12 18.69
C GLU A 252 -17.69 -8.93 17.81
N ILE A 253 -16.84 -8.05 18.33
CA ILE A 253 -16.24 -6.96 17.54
C ILE A 253 -15.37 -7.54 16.42
N GLY A 254 -14.57 -8.56 16.74
CA GLY A 254 -13.74 -9.24 15.75
C GLY A 254 -14.56 -9.89 14.64
N GLU A 255 -15.65 -10.56 15.00
CA GLU A 255 -16.60 -11.16 14.05
C GLU A 255 -17.26 -10.09 13.16
N ARG A 256 -17.69 -8.97 13.74
CA ARG A 256 -18.38 -7.90 13.00
C ARG A 256 -17.44 -7.10 12.08
N LEU A 257 -16.18 -6.99 12.46
CA LEU A 257 -15.16 -6.25 11.72
C LEU A 257 -14.23 -7.15 10.90
N TYR A 258 -14.50 -8.46 10.85
CA TYR A 258 -13.70 -9.49 10.16
C TYR A 258 -12.21 -9.49 10.56
N ILE A 259 -11.92 -9.38 11.86
CA ILE A 259 -10.56 -9.40 12.43
C ILE A 259 -10.50 -10.29 13.68
N SER A 260 -9.30 -10.71 14.09
CA SER A 260 -9.14 -11.51 15.31
C SER A 260 -9.44 -10.70 16.58
N ALA A 261 -9.91 -11.36 17.66
CA ALA A 261 -10.11 -10.73 18.96
C ALA A 261 -8.80 -10.10 19.52
N LYS A 262 -7.65 -10.71 19.21
CA LYS A 262 -6.32 -10.17 19.53
C LYS A 262 -6.04 -8.86 18.78
N THR A 263 -6.46 -8.77 17.52
CA THR A 263 -6.37 -7.53 16.74
C THR A 263 -7.24 -6.44 17.35
N VAL A 264 -8.46 -6.77 17.80
CA VAL A 264 -9.35 -5.84 18.52
C VAL A 264 -8.70 -5.34 19.81
N GLU A 265 -8.09 -6.22 20.60
CA GLU A 265 -7.37 -5.83 21.82
C GLU A 265 -6.25 -4.82 21.54
N HIS A 266 -5.49 -5.03 20.46
CA HIS A 266 -4.46 -4.09 20.02
C HIS A 266 -5.04 -2.74 19.61
N HIS A 267 -6.18 -2.72 18.92
CA HIS A 267 -6.89 -1.47 18.60
C HIS A 267 -7.35 -0.76 19.88
N VAL A 268 -7.96 -1.46 20.83
CA VAL A 268 -8.41 -0.87 22.11
C VAL A 268 -7.24 -0.32 22.91
N ALA A 269 -6.10 -0.99 22.94
CA ALA A 269 -4.89 -0.48 23.61
C ALA A 269 -4.38 0.83 22.97
N ARG A 270 -4.42 0.94 21.63
CA ARG A 270 -4.06 2.18 20.93
C ARG A 270 -5.06 3.30 21.20
N ILE A 271 -6.36 3.00 21.18
CA ILE A 271 -7.43 3.95 21.51
C ILE A 271 -7.22 4.50 22.93
N LYS A 272 -7.01 3.64 23.93
CA LYS A 272 -6.70 4.06 25.31
C LYS A 272 -5.54 5.03 25.38
N ARG A 273 -4.45 4.75 24.65
CA ARG A 273 -3.27 5.61 24.62
C ARG A 273 -3.55 6.95 23.93
N ARG A 274 -4.31 6.97 22.83
CA ARG A 274 -4.63 8.20 22.09
C ARG A 274 -5.59 9.11 22.85
N VAL A 275 -6.53 8.54 23.59
CA VAL A 275 -7.51 9.30 24.39
C VAL A 275 -7.07 9.55 25.83
N GLY A 276 -5.89 9.06 26.23
CA GLY A 276 -5.35 9.25 27.58
C GLY A 276 -6.00 8.41 28.69
N ALA A 277 -6.86 7.44 28.35
CA ALA A 277 -7.58 6.64 29.32
C ALA A 277 -6.67 5.62 30.04
N GLN A 278 -6.67 5.64 31.37
CA GLN A 278 -5.93 4.72 32.22
C GLN A 278 -6.73 3.44 32.50
N SER A 279 -8.06 3.54 32.60
CA SER A 279 -8.96 2.40 32.84
C SER A 279 -9.95 2.13 31.70
N ARG A 280 -10.57 0.93 31.68
CA ARG A 280 -11.65 0.61 30.73
C ARG A 280 -12.89 1.47 30.98
N SER A 281 -13.21 1.75 32.24
CA SER A 281 -14.34 2.61 32.62
C SER A 281 -14.13 4.06 32.17
N GLU A 282 -12.91 4.56 32.30
CA GLU A 282 -12.52 5.88 31.82
C GLU A 282 -12.54 5.97 30.29
N LEU A 283 -12.03 4.93 29.61
CA LEU A 283 -12.14 4.82 28.15
C LEU A 283 -13.59 4.94 27.69
N LEU A 284 -14.52 4.18 28.28
CA LEU A 284 -15.94 4.22 27.91
C LEU A 284 -16.57 5.59 28.20
N THR A 285 -16.15 6.26 29.27
CA THR A 285 -16.63 7.60 29.62
C THR A 285 -16.18 8.62 28.57
N ILE A 286 -14.90 8.59 28.17
CA ILE A 286 -14.35 9.48 27.16
C ILE A 286 -15.02 9.21 25.80
N LEU A 287 -15.11 7.96 25.36
CA LEU A 287 -15.72 7.61 24.07
C LEU A 287 -17.19 8.04 23.98
N ARG A 288 -17.98 7.88 25.06
CA ARG A 288 -19.37 8.36 25.11
C ARG A 288 -19.50 9.88 25.07
N SER A 289 -18.49 10.61 25.54
CA SER A 289 -18.47 12.08 25.42
C SER A 289 -18.12 12.56 24.01
N MET A 290 -17.51 11.70 23.19
CA MET A 290 -17.10 11.98 21.81
C MET A 290 -18.17 11.60 20.78
N THR A 291 -19.09 10.69 21.11
CA THR A 291 -20.20 10.27 20.24
C THR A 291 -21.49 10.97 20.70
N PRO A 292 -22.07 11.92 19.96
CA PRO A 292 -23.38 12.46 20.32
C PRO A 292 -24.44 11.34 20.28
N PRO A 293 -25.47 11.39 21.15
CA PRO A 293 -26.50 10.36 21.20
C PRO A 293 -27.27 10.31 19.86
N ASN A 294 -27.21 9.16 19.18
CA ASN A 294 -28.02 8.89 18.00
C ASN A 294 -29.50 8.89 18.40
N LYS A 295 -30.30 9.73 17.72
CA LYS A 295 -31.76 9.76 17.81
C LYS A 295 -32.36 9.00 16.64
#